data_AF-A0A1D7P4U0-F1
#
_entry.id   AF-A0A1D7P4U0-F1
#
_cell.length_a   1.000
_cell.length_b   1.000
_cell.length_c   1.000
_cell.angle_alpha   90.00
_cell.angle_beta   90.00
_cell.angle_gamma   90.00
#
_symmetry.space_group_name_H-M   'P 1'
#
loop_
_entity.id
_entity.type
_entity.pdbx_description
1 polymer ?
#
loop_
_entity_poly.entity_id
_entity_poly.type
_entity_poly.pdbx_seq_one_letter_code
_entity_poly.pdbx_strand_id
1 'polypeptide(L)'
;MIGRSAVFYLILQSIHIRVLDRGLSWDYQMSLLSLPKAKGDNMKKLVVMLALGMASFGAMAVDGYKDAKFGMAEEEFLSKKFCHFEKVDENYLAKEMSVYLCSDFPIANKKREAMAIFLNGKFKRLEIDVSPFTKAASKSVEKKYGQPSSYSSKEEYEDALKNGGVITFAYDNDTVAVNVYLTGDKESSQLVYTSSDFKEKTQGLRESLDAFKSYHEQMSLDRTKLEEDI
;
A
#
# COMPACT_ATOMS: atom_id res chain seq x y z
N MET A 1 3.49 -18.26 49.31
CA MET A 1 2.17 -18.93 49.24
C MET A 1 1.16 -17.94 48.69
N ILE A 2 0.51 -18.30 47.56
CA ILE A 2 -0.91 -18.04 47.17
C ILE A 2 -1.40 -16.58 47.35
N GLY A 3 -1.80 -15.80 46.34
CA GLY A 3 -2.57 -16.11 45.13
C GLY A 3 -4.00 -15.53 45.26
N ARG A 4 -4.45 -14.77 44.24
CA ARG A 4 -5.84 -14.45 43.77
C ARG A 4 -5.84 -13.05 43.13
N SER A 5 -5.78 -12.90 41.80
CA SER A 5 -6.82 -13.16 40.78
C SER A 5 -8.14 -12.44 41.03
N ALA A 6 -8.42 -11.41 40.23
CA ALA A 6 -9.76 -11.05 39.80
C ALA A 6 -9.69 -10.50 38.37
N VAL A 7 -10.05 -11.36 37.44
CA VAL A 7 -10.43 -11.08 36.05
C VAL A 7 -11.82 -10.47 36.07
N PHE A 8 -12.08 -9.43 35.28
CA PHE A 8 -13.43 -9.22 34.72
C PHE A 8 -13.34 -8.82 33.25
N TYR A 9 -13.79 -9.76 32.43
CA TYR A 9 -14.19 -9.63 31.04
C TYR A 9 -15.56 -8.93 30.94
N LEU A 10 -15.90 -8.49 29.72
CA LEU A 10 -17.22 -8.32 29.07
C LEU A 10 -17.46 -6.89 28.56
N ILE A 11 -18.03 -6.61 27.39
CA ILE A 11 -18.29 -7.29 26.11
C ILE A 11 -18.71 -6.14 25.14
N LEU A 12 -18.39 -6.27 23.85
CA LEU A 12 -18.94 -5.41 22.78
C LEU A 12 -20.47 -5.56 22.65
N GLN A 13 -21.20 -4.45 22.44
CA GLN A 13 -22.43 -4.50 21.65
C GLN A 13 -22.55 -3.32 20.67
N SER A 14 -22.50 -3.71 19.40
CA SER A 14 -23.10 -3.21 18.17
C SER A 14 -23.93 -1.92 18.22
N ILE A 15 -23.52 -0.95 17.40
CA ILE A 15 -24.36 0.17 16.94
C ILE A 15 -25.17 -0.31 15.73
N HIS A 16 -26.48 -0.51 15.90
CA HIS A 16 -27.43 -0.62 14.79
C HIS A 16 -28.05 0.76 14.53
N ILE A 17 -27.70 1.37 13.40
CA ILE A 17 -28.38 2.57 12.90
C ILE A 17 -29.66 2.10 12.21
N ARG A 18 -30.83 2.38 12.80
CA ARG A 18 -32.10 2.46 12.08
C ARG A 18 -32.53 3.92 12.03
N VAL A 19 -32.52 4.46 10.82
CA VAL A 19 -33.21 5.71 10.49
C VAL A 19 -34.71 5.40 10.49
N LEU A 20 -35.44 5.97 11.43
CA LEU A 20 -36.89 6.13 11.31
C LEU A 20 -37.28 7.52 11.82
N ASP A 21 -37.93 8.19 10.90
CA ASP A 21 -38.42 9.55 10.92
C ASP A 21 -39.60 9.71 11.90
N ARG A 22 -39.69 10.92 12.49
CA ARG A 22 -40.78 11.55 13.27
C ARG A 22 -40.46 11.87 14.72
N GLY A 23 -40.69 13.15 15.01
CA GLY A 23 -40.18 13.87 16.17
C GLY A 23 -40.67 13.41 17.52
N LEU A 24 -39.85 13.74 18.52
CA LEU A 24 -40.21 14.12 19.88
C LEU A 24 -38.95 14.70 20.54
N SER A 25 -39.16 15.77 21.31
CA SER A 25 -38.17 16.49 22.12
C SER A 25 -37.38 15.54 23.02
N TRP A 26 -36.07 15.79 23.13
CA TRP A 26 -35.20 15.17 24.13
C TRP A 26 -34.33 16.24 24.78
N ASP A 27 -34.61 16.50 26.06
CA ASP A 27 -33.70 17.17 26.99
C ASP A 27 -32.45 16.30 27.17
N TYR A 28 -31.28 16.83 26.80
CA TYR A 28 -30.00 16.20 27.08
C TYR A 28 -29.51 16.63 28.47
N GLN A 29 -29.72 15.81 29.49
CA GLN A 29 -28.90 15.88 30.71
C GLN A 29 -27.56 15.17 30.45
N MET A 30 -26.52 15.97 30.17
CA MET A 30 -25.14 15.52 30.28
C MET A 30 -24.76 15.36 31.76
N SER A 31 -24.58 14.13 32.21
CA SER A 31 -23.88 13.83 33.45
C SER A 31 -22.39 14.15 33.27
N LEU A 32 -21.98 15.33 33.74
CA LEU A 32 -20.59 15.75 33.85
C LEU A 32 -19.84 14.82 34.82
N LEU A 33 -18.94 14.01 34.28
CA LEU A 33 -17.85 13.40 35.04
C LEU A 33 -17.00 14.53 35.65
N SER A 34 -16.97 14.58 36.99
CA SER A 34 -16.21 15.55 37.75
C SER A 34 -14.71 15.36 37.52
N LEU A 35 -14.08 16.29 36.82
CA LEU A 35 -12.61 16.40 36.75
C LEU A 35 -12.07 16.93 38.10
N PRO A 36 -10.91 16.45 38.57
CA PRO A 36 -10.27 16.98 39.76
C PRO A 36 -9.81 18.43 39.53
N LYS A 37 -10.12 19.27 40.51
CA LYS A 37 -9.88 20.73 40.50
C LYS A 37 -8.38 21.00 40.74
N ALA A 38 -7.59 21.13 39.66
CA ALA A 38 -6.18 21.51 39.74
C ALA A 38 -6.02 23.05 39.87
N LYS A 39 -5.10 23.45 40.75
CA LYS A 39 -4.88 24.84 41.20
C LYS A 39 -4.18 25.70 40.13
N GLY A 40 -4.87 26.76 39.70
CA GLY A 40 -4.34 28.11 39.42
C GLY A 40 -3.37 28.32 38.27
N ASP A 41 -2.10 27.94 38.42
CA ASP A 41 -1.01 28.42 37.52
C ASP A 41 -0.32 27.31 36.71
N ASN A 42 -0.47 26.04 37.10
CA ASN A 42 0.09 24.91 36.35
C ASN A 42 -0.87 24.33 35.30
N MET A 43 -2.15 24.74 35.33
CA MET A 43 -3.17 24.22 34.43
C MET A 43 -3.01 24.75 32.99
N LYS A 44 -2.50 25.97 32.81
CA LYS A 44 -2.16 26.51 31.48
C LYS A 44 -0.99 25.77 30.83
N LYS A 45 0.02 25.37 31.62
CA LYS A 45 1.16 24.56 31.12
C LYS A 45 0.76 23.12 30.77
N LEU A 46 -0.13 22.52 31.57
CA LEU A 46 -0.68 21.18 31.32
C LEU A 46 -1.56 21.14 30.07
N VAL A 47 -2.40 22.15 29.84
CA VAL A 47 -3.25 22.22 28.63
C VAL A 47 -2.39 22.45 27.37
N VAL A 48 -1.33 23.26 27.46
CA VAL A 48 -0.39 23.45 26.34
C VAL A 48 0.42 22.18 26.04
N MET A 49 0.89 21.44 27.07
CA MET A 49 1.58 20.15 26.85
C MET A 49 0.66 19.07 26.28
N LEU A 50 -0.60 19.01 26.70
CA LEU A 50 -1.57 18.04 26.19
C LEU A 50 -1.97 18.38 24.73
N ALA A 51 -2.04 19.67 24.37
CA ALA A 51 -2.30 20.12 23.01
C ALA A 51 -1.09 19.88 22.06
N LEU A 52 0.15 19.99 22.54
CA LEU A 52 1.34 19.64 21.75
C LEU A 52 1.52 18.13 21.53
N GLY A 53 1.03 17.28 22.45
CA GLY A 53 1.15 15.82 22.36
C GLY A 53 0.25 15.18 21.30
N MET A 54 -0.76 15.89 20.78
CA MET A 54 -1.70 15.37 19.78
C MET A 54 -1.32 15.72 18.32
N ALA A 55 -0.28 16.53 18.11
CA ALA A 55 0.11 17.02 16.79
C ALA A 55 1.13 16.13 16.04
N SER A 56 1.52 14.99 16.62
CA SER A 56 2.60 14.14 16.09
C SER A 56 2.14 12.81 15.49
N PHE A 57 0.87 12.66 15.14
CA PHE A 57 0.47 11.67 14.13
C PHE A 57 0.92 12.16 12.76
N GLY A 58 2.24 12.25 12.55
CA GLY A 58 2.80 12.31 11.22
C GLY A 58 2.21 11.16 10.42
N ALA A 59 1.75 11.44 9.21
CA ALA A 59 1.30 10.42 8.27
C ALA A 59 2.43 9.39 8.14
N MET A 60 2.31 8.28 8.87
CA MET A 60 3.26 7.18 8.72
C MET A 60 2.92 6.59 7.37
N ALA A 61 3.83 6.79 6.42
CA ALA A 61 3.75 6.17 5.12
C ALA A 61 3.54 4.66 5.28
N VAL A 62 2.84 4.07 4.33
CA VAL A 62 2.46 2.68 4.30
C VAL A 62 3.75 1.86 4.42
N ASP A 63 3.85 1.14 5.53
CA ASP A 63 4.99 0.32 5.88
C ASP A 63 4.84 -1.10 5.29
N GLY A 64 4.46 -1.21 4.02
CA GLY A 64 4.33 -2.48 3.30
C GLY A 64 2.92 -2.80 2.77
N TYR A 65 2.58 -4.09 2.69
CA TYR A 65 1.30 -4.57 2.17
C TYR A 65 0.64 -5.56 3.12
N LYS A 66 -0.58 -5.25 3.57
CA LYS A 66 -1.31 -6.03 4.58
C LYS A 66 -0.42 -6.25 5.82
N ASP A 67 -0.05 -7.50 6.09
CA ASP A 67 0.79 -7.92 7.21
C ASP A 67 2.25 -8.19 6.81
N ALA A 68 2.62 -7.91 5.58
CA ALA A 68 4.00 -7.87 5.13
C ALA A 68 4.57 -6.47 5.23
N LYS A 69 5.62 -6.30 6.03
CA LYS A 69 6.27 -5.01 6.27
C LYS A 69 7.56 -4.87 5.50
N PHE A 70 7.88 -3.67 5.05
CA PHE A 70 9.18 -3.43 4.44
C PHE A 70 10.31 -3.77 5.42
N GLY A 71 11.37 -4.40 4.93
CA GLY A 71 12.48 -4.88 5.75
C GLY A 71 12.27 -6.25 6.39
N MET A 72 11.10 -6.87 6.26
CA MET A 72 10.90 -8.26 6.71
C MET A 72 11.76 -9.24 5.91
N ALA A 73 12.10 -10.39 6.49
CA ALA A 73 12.89 -11.40 5.83
C ALA A 73 12.10 -12.08 4.69
N GLU A 74 12.81 -12.56 3.69
CA GLU A 74 12.24 -13.28 2.54
C GLU A 74 11.36 -14.48 2.94
N GLU A 75 11.88 -15.36 3.79
CA GLU A 75 11.12 -16.51 4.31
C GLU A 75 9.86 -16.08 5.06
N GLU A 76 9.94 -15.00 5.83
CA GLU A 76 8.81 -14.45 6.57
C GLU A 76 7.74 -13.90 5.61
N PHE A 77 8.15 -13.21 4.55
CA PHE A 77 7.24 -12.72 3.50
C PHE A 77 6.55 -13.88 2.77
N LEU A 78 7.32 -14.88 2.33
CA LEU A 78 6.78 -16.05 1.61
C LEU A 78 5.83 -16.86 2.50
N SER A 79 6.08 -16.90 3.81
CA SER A 79 5.19 -17.57 4.78
C SER A 79 3.78 -16.95 4.87
N LYS A 80 3.59 -15.71 4.40
CA LYS A 80 2.28 -15.04 4.35
C LYS A 80 1.32 -15.64 3.32
N LYS A 81 1.84 -16.40 2.35
CA LYS A 81 1.05 -17.11 1.33
C LYS A 81 0.05 -16.21 0.60
N PHE A 82 0.47 -15.00 0.22
CA PHE A 82 -0.37 -14.13 -0.60
C PHE A 82 -0.67 -14.74 -1.98
N CYS A 83 0.26 -15.51 -2.53
CA CYS A 83 0.16 -16.25 -3.78
C CYS A 83 1.27 -17.33 -3.85
N HIS A 84 1.32 -18.09 -4.93
CA HIS A 84 2.40 -19.05 -5.19
C HIS A 84 3.58 -18.34 -5.84
N PHE A 85 4.47 -17.79 -5.00
CA PHE A 85 5.67 -17.10 -5.48
C PHE A 85 6.74 -18.08 -5.96
N GLU A 86 7.25 -17.85 -7.16
CA GLU A 86 8.36 -18.55 -7.79
C GLU A 86 9.56 -17.59 -7.89
N LYS A 87 10.74 -18.06 -7.49
CA LYS A 87 11.96 -17.27 -7.55
C LYS A 87 12.43 -17.17 -9.00
N VAL A 88 12.73 -15.96 -9.45
CA VAL A 88 13.39 -15.71 -10.73
C VAL A 88 14.85 -16.14 -10.64
N ASP A 89 15.37 -16.74 -11.73
CA ASP A 89 16.78 -17.14 -11.82
C ASP A 89 17.73 -15.94 -11.61
N GLU A 90 18.70 -16.13 -10.72
CA GLU A 90 19.72 -15.15 -10.33
C GLU A 90 20.65 -14.75 -11.48
N ASN A 91 20.73 -15.56 -12.54
CA ASN A 91 21.57 -15.27 -13.71
C ASN A 91 21.27 -13.92 -14.39
N TYR A 92 20.08 -13.36 -14.17
CA TYR A 92 19.64 -12.08 -14.75
C TYR A 92 19.65 -10.92 -13.74
N LEU A 93 20.00 -11.18 -12.48
CA LEU A 93 19.85 -10.25 -11.38
C LEU A 93 21.20 -10.01 -10.67
N ALA A 94 21.36 -8.84 -10.07
CA ALA A 94 22.48 -8.60 -9.18
C ALA A 94 22.39 -9.51 -7.95
N LYS A 95 23.53 -9.91 -7.38
CA LYS A 95 23.60 -10.87 -6.25
C LYS A 95 22.82 -10.42 -5.02
N GLU A 96 22.71 -9.11 -4.84
CA GLU A 96 22.02 -8.48 -3.72
C GLU A 96 20.50 -8.43 -3.94
N MET A 97 20.01 -8.77 -5.13
CA MET A 97 18.60 -8.68 -5.52
C MET A 97 18.00 -10.08 -5.67
N SER A 98 16.80 -10.27 -5.13
CA SER A 98 15.98 -11.44 -5.42
C SER A 98 14.60 -10.97 -5.85
N VAL A 99 14.08 -11.57 -6.92
CA VAL A 99 12.77 -11.27 -7.48
C VAL A 99 11.93 -12.53 -7.46
N TYR A 100 10.70 -12.39 -7.03
CA TYR A 100 9.69 -13.43 -7.00
C TYR A 100 8.50 -13.01 -7.82
N LEU A 101 7.99 -13.92 -8.64
CA LEU A 101 6.79 -13.72 -9.46
C LEU A 101 5.69 -14.68 -9.01
N CYS A 102 4.44 -14.27 -9.14
CA CYS A 102 3.30 -15.18 -9.04
C CYS A 102 2.21 -14.75 -10.00
N SER A 103 1.41 -15.70 -10.49
CA SER A 103 0.31 -15.45 -11.43
C SER A 103 -1.09 -15.49 -10.79
N ASP A 104 -1.16 -15.83 -9.50
CA ASP A 104 -2.41 -16.07 -8.80
C ASP A 104 -2.67 -15.13 -7.60
N PHE A 105 -2.10 -13.93 -7.63
CA PHE A 105 -2.27 -12.93 -6.59
C PHE A 105 -3.74 -12.48 -6.47
N PRO A 106 -4.38 -12.60 -5.29
CA PRO A 106 -5.79 -12.27 -5.13
C PRO A 106 -5.99 -10.77 -4.90
N ILE A 107 -6.61 -10.10 -5.87
CA ILE A 107 -7.00 -8.70 -5.78
C ILE A 107 -8.35 -8.46 -6.47
N ALA A 108 -9.25 -7.72 -5.80
CA ALA A 108 -10.59 -7.40 -6.31
C ALA A 108 -11.35 -8.63 -6.88
N ASN A 109 -11.28 -9.77 -6.18
CA ASN A 109 -11.88 -11.05 -6.58
C ASN A 109 -11.37 -11.63 -7.91
N LYS A 110 -10.18 -11.21 -8.36
CA LYS A 110 -9.47 -11.76 -9.51
C LYS A 110 -8.09 -12.25 -9.09
N LYS A 111 -7.56 -13.22 -9.84
CA LYS A 111 -6.17 -13.64 -9.80
C LYS A 111 -5.37 -12.80 -10.79
N ARG A 112 -4.24 -12.26 -10.35
CA ARG A 112 -3.39 -11.34 -11.12
C ARG A 112 -1.94 -11.70 -10.95
N GLU A 113 -1.12 -11.24 -11.88
CA GLU A 113 0.32 -11.31 -11.72
C GLU A 113 0.79 -10.33 -10.64
N ALA A 114 1.78 -10.76 -9.86
CA ALA A 114 2.45 -9.89 -8.91
C ALA A 114 3.94 -10.23 -8.82
N MET A 115 4.74 -9.22 -8.50
CA MET A 115 6.17 -9.32 -8.34
C MET A 115 6.58 -8.78 -6.98
N ALA A 116 7.34 -9.56 -6.22
CA ALA A 116 7.99 -9.12 -4.98
C ALA A 116 9.50 -8.99 -5.19
N ILE A 117 10.07 -7.86 -4.77
CA ILE A 117 11.50 -7.56 -4.89
C ILE A 117 12.11 -7.44 -3.50
N PHE A 118 13.23 -8.12 -3.34
CA PHE A 118 14.04 -8.16 -2.13
C PHE A 118 15.42 -7.61 -2.42
N LEU A 119 15.96 -6.84 -1.48
CA LEU A 119 17.35 -6.39 -1.50
C LEU A 119 18.04 -6.88 -0.23
N ASN A 120 19.15 -7.59 -0.37
CA ASN A 120 19.89 -8.23 0.73
C ASN A 120 18.97 -9.09 1.61
N GLY A 121 18.08 -9.87 0.98
CA GLY A 121 17.11 -10.74 1.66
C GLY A 121 15.98 -10.00 2.40
N LYS A 122 15.82 -8.69 2.18
CA LYS A 122 14.78 -7.87 2.83
C LYS A 122 13.72 -7.43 1.84
N PHE A 123 12.45 -7.59 2.19
CA PHE A 123 11.33 -7.15 1.37
C PHE A 123 11.36 -5.63 1.16
N LYS A 124 11.28 -5.20 -0.10
CA LYS A 124 11.36 -3.78 -0.46
C LYS A 124 10.22 -3.29 -1.33
N ARG A 125 9.70 -4.14 -2.22
CA ARG A 125 8.70 -3.70 -3.18
C ARG A 125 7.78 -4.84 -3.61
N LEU A 126 6.50 -4.53 -3.75
CA LEU A 126 5.49 -5.40 -4.33
C LEU A 126 4.80 -4.63 -5.47
N GLU A 127 4.82 -5.20 -6.67
CA GLU A 127 4.09 -4.71 -7.84
C GLU A 127 2.97 -5.71 -8.16
N ILE A 128 1.74 -5.24 -8.38
CA ILE A 128 0.57 -6.08 -8.66
C ILE A 128 -0.06 -5.59 -9.96
N ASP A 129 -0.27 -6.48 -10.94
CA ASP A 129 -1.02 -6.16 -12.15
C ASP A 129 -2.47 -5.79 -11.81
N VAL A 130 -2.87 -4.61 -12.25
CA VAL A 130 -4.24 -4.09 -12.11
C VAL A 130 -4.82 -3.69 -13.47
N SER A 131 -4.24 -4.16 -14.57
CA SER A 131 -4.67 -3.85 -15.93
C SER A 131 -6.07 -4.42 -16.24
N PRO A 132 -6.94 -3.66 -16.91
CA PRO A 132 -6.85 -2.22 -17.19
C PRO A 132 -7.15 -1.36 -15.94
N PHE A 133 -6.50 -0.21 -15.80
CA PHE A 133 -6.73 0.68 -14.65
C PHE A 133 -7.96 1.57 -14.86
N THR A 134 -9.13 1.01 -14.53
CA THR A 134 -10.41 1.70 -14.69
C THR A 134 -10.63 2.84 -13.70
N LYS A 135 -11.56 3.76 -14.02
CA LYS A 135 -12.05 4.79 -13.07
C LYS A 135 -12.53 4.22 -11.73
N ALA A 136 -13.10 3.01 -11.74
CA ALA A 136 -13.52 2.34 -10.51
C ALA A 136 -12.32 1.90 -9.65
N ALA A 137 -11.25 1.42 -10.29
CA ALA A 137 -10.00 1.08 -9.63
C ALA A 137 -9.34 2.33 -9.03
N SER A 138 -9.24 3.43 -9.78
CA SER A 138 -8.74 4.72 -9.27
C SER A 138 -9.50 5.18 -8.03
N LYS A 139 -10.85 5.23 -8.08
CA LYS A 139 -11.67 5.58 -6.92
C LYS A 139 -11.45 4.66 -5.72
N SER A 140 -11.19 3.37 -5.95
CA SER A 140 -10.93 2.42 -4.86
C SER A 140 -9.57 2.68 -4.20
N VAL A 141 -8.56 3.05 -4.97
CA VAL A 141 -7.22 3.41 -4.46
C VAL A 141 -7.32 4.73 -3.67
N GLU A 142 -7.97 5.75 -4.25
CA GLU A 142 -8.20 7.04 -3.58
C GLU A 142 -9.00 6.89 -2.28
N LYS A 143 -10.02 6.02 -2.26
CA LYS A 143 -10.77 5.74 -1.03
C LYS A 143 -9.89 5.15 0.07
N LYS A 144 -8.85 4.40 -0.29
CA LYS A 144 -7.98 3.71 0.67
C LYS A 144 -6.84 4.61 1.15
N TYR A 145 -6.22 5.38 0.26
CA TYR A 145 -4.99 6.14 0.56
C TYR A 145 -5.18 7.66 0.56
N GLY A 146 -6.37 8.15 0.22
CA GLY A 146 -6.64 9.57 0.04
C GLY A 146 -6.30 10.04 -1.38
N GLN A 147 -6.25 11.36 -1.56
CA GLN A 147 -5.81 11.93 -2.82
C GLN A 147 -4.31 11.63 -3.04
N PRO A 148 -3.86 11.44 -4.28
CA PRO A 148 -2.45 11.29 -4.61
C PRO A 148 -1.59 12.41 -3.99
N SER A 149 -0.44 12.03 -3.42
CA SER A 149 0.60 12.93 -2.94
C SER A 149 1.36 13.59 -4.08
N SER A 150 1.51 12.90 -5.21
CA SER A 150 2.13 13.43 -6.42
C SER A 150 1.61 12.74 -7.69
N TYR A 151 1.86 13.38 -8.83
CA TYR A 151 1.43 12.94 -10.15
C TYR A 151 2.54 13.21 -11.15
N SER A 152 2.58 12.44 -12.24
CA SER A 152 3.29 12.85 -13.44
C SER A 152 2.83 14.22 -13.92
N SER A 153 3.76 15.03 -14.40
CA SER A 153 3.46 16.35 -14.93
C SER A 153 2.58 16.26 -16.18
N LYS A 154 1.95 17.38 -16.55
CA LYS A 154 1.19 17.45 -17.80
C LYS A 154 2.07 17.14 -19.01
N GLU A 155 3.32 17.60 -18.99
CA GLU A 155 4.29 17.37 -20.06
C GLU A 155 4.67 15.88 -20.15
N GLU A 156 4.92 15.23 -19.01
CA GLU A 156 5.20 13.78 -18.94
C GLU A 156 4.00 12.95 -19.44
N TYR A 157 2.79 13.36 -19.09
CA TYR A 157 1.57 12.72 -19.56
C TYR A 157 1.40 12.85 -21.08
N GLU A 158 1.56 14.06 -21.63
CA GLU A 158 1.46 14.31 -23.06
C GLU A 158 2.57 13.62 -23.86
N ASP A 159 3.78 13.52 -23.31
CA ASP A 159 4.88 12.78 -23.89
C ASP A 159 4.60 11.27 -23.90
N ALA A 160 4.15 10.71 -22.77
CA ALA A 160 3.82 9.29 -22.66
C ALA A 160 2.71 8.86 -23.63
N LEU A 161 1.72 9.72 -23.89
CA LEU A 161 0.68 9.45 -24.89
C LEU A 161 1.21 9.41 -26.33
N LYS A 162 2.28 10.17 -26.64
CA LYS A 162 2.84 10.27 -28.00
C LYS A 162 3.92 9.23 -28.26
N ASN A 163 4.79 9.03 -27.28
CA ASN A 163 6.04 8.30 -27.42
C ASN A 163 6.05 6.99 -26.63
N GLY A 164 4.97 6.70 -25.91
CA GLY A 164 4.97 5.68 -24.87
C GLY A 164 5.70 6.17 -23.62
N GLY A 165 5.54 5.45 -22.51
CA GLY A 165 6.16 5.83 -21.23
C GLY A 165 5.33 5.40 -20.02
N VAL A 166 5.56 6.07 -18.89
CA VAL A 166 4.88 5.80 -17.63
C VAL A 166 4.19 7.04 -17.11
N ILE A 167 2.92 6.90 -16.79
CA ILE A 167 2.16 7.87 -16.01
C ILE A 167 2.03 7.33 -14.59
N THR A 168 2.46 8.12 -13.61
CA THR A 168 2.44 7.72 -12.19
C THR A 168 1.44 8.56 -11.39
N PHE A 169 0.64 7.88 -10.59
CA PHE A 169 -0.21 8.44 -9.55
C PHE A 169 0.30 7.93 -8.21
N ALA A 170 0.99 8.77 -7.43
CA ALA A 170 1.61 8.36 -6.18
C ALA A 170 0.79 8.84 -5.00
N TYR A 171 0.68 8.01 -3.97
CA TYR A 171 -0.15 8.16 -2.79
C TYR A 171 0.72 7.96 -1.56
N ASP A 172 0.24 8.50 -0.44
CA ASP A 172 0.81 8.21 0.88
C ASP A 172 2.34 8.39 0.94
N ASN A 173 2.76 9.64 0.70
CA ASN A 173 4.17 10.05 0.63
C ASN A 173 4.99 9.22 -0.38
N ASP A 174 4.36 8.89 -1.51
CA ASP A 174 4.93 8.16 -2.64
C ASP A 174 5.39 6.73 -2.33
N THR A 175 4.91 6.12 -1.24
CA THR A 175 5.15 4.71 -0.91
C THR A 175 4.15 3.75 -1.56
N VAL A 176 3.00 4.27 -1.99
CA VAL A 176 2.04 3.55 -2.84
C VAL A 176 1.91 4.30 -4.15
N ALA A 177 1.99 3.62 -5.29
CA ALA A 177 1.80 4.25 -6.59
C ALA A 177 0.98 3.38 -7.52
N VAL A 178 0.27 4.01 -8.46
CA VAL A 178 -0.22 3.35 -9.65
C VAL A 178 0.61 3.84 -10.82
N ASN A 179 1.31 2.92 -11.48
CA ASN A 179 2.02 3.18 -12.71
C ASN A 179 1.17 2.67 -13.87
N VAL A 180 0.87 3.54 -14.83
CA VAL A 180 0.22 3.19 -16.10
C VAL A 180 1.28 3.25 -17.18
N TYR A 181 1.60 2.11 -17.76
CA TYR A 181 2.57 1.96 -18.84
C TYR A 181 1.84 2.04 -20.17
N LEU A 182 2.30 2.93 -21.04
CA LEU A 182 1.81 3.13 -22.39
C LEU A 182 2.85 2.65 -23.38
N THR A 183 2.55 1.60 -24.14
CA THR A 183 3.45 1.01 -25.14
C THR A 183 2.69 0.85 -26.46
N GLY A 184 2.81 1.84 -27.34
CA GLY A 184 1.99 1.91 -28.56
C GLY A 184 0.50 1.99 -28.20
N ASP A 185 -0.31 1.06 -28.75
CA ASP A 185 -1.75 0.97 -28.45
C ASP A 185 -2.07 0.15 -27.19
N LYS A 186 -1.05 -0.35 -26.48
CA LYS A 186 -1.22 -1.18 -25.27
C LYS A 186 -1.08 -0.35 -24.02
N GLU A 187 -1.99 -0.58 -23.08
CA GLU A 187 -1.95 -0.05 -21.72
C GLU A 187 -1.78 -1.22 -20.74
N SER A 188 -0.80 -1.13 -19.86
CA SER A 188 -0.71 -1.97 -18.67
C SER A 188 -0.60 -1.09 -17.42
N SER A 189 -0.95 -1.64 -16.27
CA SER A 189 -1.02 -0.88 -15.03
C SER A 189 -0.63 -1.71 -13.83
N GLN A 190 0.18 -1.13 -12.96
CA GLN A 190 0.68 -1.78 -11.77
C GLN A 190 0.35 -0.96 -10.53
N LEU A 191 -0.22 -1.60 -9.52
CA LEU A 191 -0.27 -1.08 -8.16
C LEU A 191 1.03 -1.47 -7.44
N VAL A 192 1.77 -0.45 -7.01
CA VAL A 192 3.11 -0.56 -6.46
C VAL A 192 3.09 -0.18 -4.99
N TYR A 193 3.67 -1.03 -4.16
CA TYR A 193 4.04 -0.73 -2.77
C TYR A 193 5.56 -0.74 -2.70
N THR A 194 6.19 0.35 -2.27
CA THR A 194 7.65 0.48 -2.29
C THR A 194 8.17 1.11 -1.01
N SER A 195 9.29 0.59 -0.50
CA SER A 195 10.01 1.23 0.61
C SER A 195 10.63 2.56 0.14
N SER A 196 10.72 3.52 1.05
CA SER A 196 11.25 4.86 0.77
C SER A 196 12.72 4.86 0.32
N ASP A 197 13.51 3.90 0.82
CA ASP A 197 14.92 3.72 0.47
C ASP A 197 15.17 2.91 -0.81
N PHE A 198 14.11 2.43 -1.48
CA PHE A 198 14.25 1.54 -2.63
C PHE A 198 15.01 2.20 -3.78
N LYS A 199 14.59 3.41 -4.18
CA LYS A 199 15.17 4.13 -5.31
C LYS A 199 16.68 4.35 -5.15
N GLU A 200 17.10 4.79 -3.96
CA GLU A 200 18.50 5.00 -3.62
C GLU A 200 19.30 3.69 -3.72
N LYS A 201 18.76 2.61 -3.12
CA LYS A 201 19.44 1.30 -3.08
C LYS A 201 19.46 0.56 -4.41
N THR A 202 18.55 0.89 -5.33
CA THR A 202 18.53 0.30 -6.68
C THR A 202 19.23 1.15 -7.72
N GLN A 203 19.74 2.34 -7.39
CA GLN A 203 20.35 3.22 -8.39
C GLN A 203 21.53 2.56 -9.13
N GLY A 204 22.34 1.76 -8.43
CA GLY A 204 23.42 0.96 -9.02
C GLY A 204 22.99 -0.41 -9.60
N LEU A 205 21.72 -0.80 -9.40
CA LEU A 205 21.16 -2.08 -9.86
C LEU A 205 20.12 -1.88 -10.98
N ARG A 206 19.97 -0.63 -11.43
CA ARG A 206 18.89 -0.20 -12.32
C ARG A 206 18.92 -0.92 -13.66
N GLU A 207 20.11 -1.09 -14.24
CA GLU A 207 20.28 -1.80 -15.51
C GLU A 207 19.81 -3.26 -15.41
N SER A 208 20.10 -3.96 -14.30
CA SER A 208 19.62 -5.33 -14.08
C SER A 208 18.10 -5.39 -13.92
N LEU A 209 17.51 -4.43 -13.20
CA LEU A 209 16.06 -4.38 -13.01
C LEU A 209 15.33 -4.04 -14.32
N ASP A 210 15.85 -3.08 -15.09
CA ASP A 210 15.29 -2.67 -16.37
C ASP A 210 15.42 -3.80 -17.42
N ALA A 211 16.57 -4.51 -17.43
CA ALA A 211 16.78 -5.68 -18.29
C ALA A 211 15.81 -6.82 -17.94
N PHE A 212 15.63 -7.13 -16.65
CA PHE A 212 14.68 -8.13 -16.21
C PHE A 212 13.24 -7.78 -16.59
N LYS A 213 12.82 -6.52 -16.37
CA LYS A 213 11.48 -6.06 -16.74
C LYS A 213 11.22 -6.17 -18.24
N SER A 214 12.19 -5.77 -19.06
CA SER A 214 12.11 -5.88 -20.52
C SER A 214 11.97 -7.35 -20.98
N TYR A 215 12.78 -8.25 -20.41
CA TYR A 215 12.70 -9.68 -20.71
C TYR A 215 11.33 -10.28 -20.34
N HIS A 216 10.81 -9.97 -19.16
CA HIS A 216 9.52 -10.46 -18.72
C HIS A 216 8.36 -9.91 -19.57
N GLU A 217 8.41 -8.62 -19.93
CA GLU A 217 7.41 -8.01 -20.80
C GLU A 217 7.38 -8.67 -22.17
N GLN A 218 8.55 -8.96 -22.76
CA GLN A 218 8.63 -9.74 -24.01
C GLN A 218 8.02 -11.14 -23.88
N MET A 219 8.34 -11.88 -22.82
CA MET A 219 7.76 -13.20 -22.59
C MET A 219 6.23 -13.17 -22.40
N SER A 220 5.71 -12.15 -21.72
CA SER A 220 4.27 -11.99 -21.51
C SER A 220 3.52 -11.71 -22.83
N LEU A 221 4.15 -10.94 -23.73
CA LEU A 221 3.62 -10.64 -25.06
C LEU A 221 3.62 -11.87 -25.96
N ASP A 222 4.70 -12.65 -25.95
CA ASP A 222 4.80 -13.88 -26.75
C ASP A 222 3.78 -14.92 -26.32
N ARG A 223 3.55 -15.06 -25.01
CA ARG A 223 2.52 -15.97 -24.48
C ARG A 223 1.11 -15.54 -24.88
N THR A 224 0.80 -14.24 -24.83
CA THR A 224 -0.51 -13.72 -25.25
C THR A 224 -0.77 -14.01 -26.73
N LYS A 225 0.25 -13.85 -27.58
CA LYS A 225 0.16 -14.15 -29.01
C LYS A 225 -0.08 -15.63 -29.28
N LEU A 226 0.57 -16.51 -28.53
CA LEU A 226 0.36 -17.96 -28.59
C LEU A 226 -1.06 -18.38 -28.19
N GLU A 227 -1.70 -17.67 -27.27
CA GLU A 227 -3.07 -17.94 -26.83
C GLU A 227 -4.12 -17.41 -27.85
N GLU A 228 -3.79 -16.39 -28.67
CA GLU A 228 -4.65 -15.88 -29.74
C GLU A 228 -4.60 -16.71 -31.03
N ASP A 229 -3.52 -17.44 -31.26
CA ASP A 229 -3.31 -18.29 -32.46
C ASP A 229 -3.91 -19.72 -32.31
N ILE A 230 -4.57 -20.03 -31.17
CA ILE A 230 -5.25 -21.31 -30.88
C ILE A 230 -6.77 -21.14 -30.95
#